data_AF-A0A6I9THV8-F1
#
_entry.id   AF-A0A6I9THV8-F1
#
_cell.length_a   1.000
_cell.length_b   1.000
_cell.length_c   1.000
_cell.angle_alpha   90.00
_cell.angle_beta   90.00
_cell.angle_gamma   90.00
#
_symmetry.space_group_name_H-M   'P 1'
#
loop_
_entity.id
_entity.type
_entity.pdbx_description
1 polymer ?
#
loop_
_entity_poly.entity_id
_entity_poly.type
_entity_poly.pdbx_seq_one_letter_code
_entity_poly.pdbx_strand_id
1 'polypeptide(L)'
;MMWDEWYDFQQPEDQEQSDDDSHVNFDFFSVLSKPKDYYKILEVDYDASEEVIRSNYIRLALKWHPDKQKDEDTATSKFQDINEAYQVLSDPVKRSEYDKRGMLYSCDSNIMDYLNRYKSLILTCNGLGMKCSIW
;
A
#
# COMPACT_ATOMS: atom_id res chain seq x y z
N MET A 1 -15.14 16.89 -47.76
CA MET A 1 -14.06 15.90 -47.52
C MET A 1 -12.77 16.63 -47.87
N MET A 2 -12.00 17.01 -46.86
CA MET A 2 -10.80 17.85 -46.88
C MET A 2 -9.83 17.21 -45.90
N TRP A 3 -8.51 17.34 -46.14
CA TRP A 3 -7.37 16.68 -45.49
C TRP A 3 -6.76 15.48 -46.26
N ASP A 4 -6.80 15.55 -47.59
CA ASP A 4 -5.59 15.32 -48.39
C ASP A 4 -4.57 16.44 -48.08
N GLU A 5 -3.27 16.16 -48.22
CA GLU A 5 -2.10 17.07 -48.03
C GLU A 5 -1.30 16.90 -46.72
N TRP A 6 -0.69 15.73 -46.51
CA TRP A 6 0.57 15.65 -45.77
C TRP A 6 1.53 14.74 -46.53
N TYR A 7 2.10 15.27 -47.61
CA TYR A 7 3.33 14.78 -48.20
C TYR A 7 4.23 15.98 -48.48
N ASP A 8 5.50 15.80 -48.14
CA ASP A 8 6.67 16.50 -48.66
C ASP A 8 7.20 17.74 -47.91
N PHE A 9 8.17 17.48 -47.02
CA PHE A 9 9.29 18.38 -46.80
C PHE A 9 10.57 17.54 -46.59
N GLN A 10 11.49 17.57 -47.55
CA GLN A 10 12.78 16.86 -47.53
C GLN A 10 13.87 17.61 -46.72
N GLN A 11 14.47 16.89 -45.75
CA GLN A 11 15.90 16.72 -45.36
C GLN A 11 16.83 17.96 -45.13
N PRO A 12 17.75 17.92 -44.11
CA PRO A 12 19.00 17.12 -44.19
C PRO A 12 19.51 16.45 -42.89
N GLU A 13 20.42 15.49 -43.09
CA GLU A 13 21.34 14.93 -42.09
C GLU A 13 22.28 16.02 -41.54
N ASP A 14 22.54 16.01 -40.22
CA ASP A 14 23.89 16.06 -39.65
C ASP A 14 23.88 16.04 -38.10
N GLN A 15 24.64 15.05 -37.58
CA GLN A 15 25.51 15.05 -36.38
C GLN A 15 24.96 14.86 -34.96
N GLU A 16 25.34 13.69 -34.42
CA GLU A 16 25.91 13.39 -33.10
C GLU A 16 25.45 14.21 -31.87
N GLN A 17 24.78 13.52 -30.95
CA GLN A 17 24.98 13.74 -29.53
C GLN A 17 25.19 12.39 -28.84
N SER A 18 26.45 12.13 -28.48
CA SER A 18 26.80 11.21 -27.43
C SER A 18 26.25 11.75 -26.10
N ASP A 19 25.67 10.88 -25.28
CA ASP A 19 26.17 10.59 -23.93
C ASP A 19 25.10 9.79 -23.16
N ASP A 20 25.57 8.63 -22.68
CA ASP A 20 25.21 7.95 -21.45
C ASP A 20 23.93 8.42 -20.71
N ASP A 21 22.90 7.58 -20.73
CA ASP A 21 22.19 7.25 -19.50
C ASP A 21 21.41 5.97 -19.74
N SER A 22 22.00 4.85 -19.33
CA SER A 22 21.23 3.65 -19.04
C SER A 22 20.21 3.99 -17.95
N HIS A 23 19.03 4.43 -18.38
CA HIS A 23 17.88 4.68 -17.52
C HIS A 23 17.37 3.32 -17.05
N VAL A 24 18.12 2.71 -16.13
CA VAL A 24 17.53 1.79 -15.17
C VAL A 24 16.36 2.56 -14.58
N ASN A 25 15.16 2.03 -14.78
CA ASN A 25 13.94 2.51 -14.12
C ASN A 25 14.07 2.14 -12.63
N PHE A 26 15.11 2.65 -11.98
CA PHE A 26 15.34 2.58 -10.57
C PHE A 26 14.50 3.70 -10.01
N ASP A 27 13.24 3.36 -9.77
CA ASP A 27 12.21 4.27 -9.34
C ASP A 27 12.57 4.75 -7.91
N PHE A 28 13.49 5.69 -7.81
CA PHE A 28 14.04 6.22 -6.56
C PHE A 28 12.93 6.83 -5.69
N PHE A 29 11.89 7.37 -6.33
CA PHE A 29 10.66 7.81 -5.67
C PHE A 29 9.92 6.66 -4.97
N SER A 30 9.99 5.43 -5.49
CA SER A 30 9.43 4.25 -4.83
C SER A 30 10.17 3.89 -3.53
N VAL A 31 11.48 4.18 -3.46
CA VAL A 31 12.32 3.91 -2.27
C VAL A 31 12.08 4.93 -1.15
N LEU A 32 11.75 6.18 -1.51
CA LEU A 32 11.45 7.24 -0.54
C LEU A 32 9.99 7.23 -0.06
N SER A 33 9.09 6.56 -0.78
CA SER A 33 7.69 6.45 -0.39
C SER A 33 7.55 5.48 0.77
N LYS A 34 6.99 5.96 1.90
CA LYS A 34 6.74 5.12 3.06
C LYS A 34 5.84 3.95 2.67
N PRO A 35 6.14 2.71 3.11
CA PRO A 35 5.30 1.56 2.82
C PRO A 35 3.89 1.80 3.33
N LYS A 36 2.89 1.58 2.47
CA LYS A 36 1.48 1.73 2.83
C LYS A 36 1.09 0.67 3.86
N ASP A 37 0.57 1.09 5.01
CA ASP A 37 -0.02 0.22 6.02
C ASP A 37 -1.49 -0.09 5.65
N TYR A 38 -1.74 -1.26 5.05
CA TYR A 38 -3.09 -1.63 4.58
C TYR A 38 -4.09 -1.81 5.73
N TYR A 39 -3.65 -2.30 6.89
CA TYR A 39 -4.49 -2.42 8.08
C TYR A 39 -4.95 -1.05 8.59
N LYS A 40 -4.07 -0.05 8.56
CA LYS A 40 -4.42 1.33 8.94
C LYS A 40 -5.34 1.99 7.90
N ILE A 41 -5.13 1.73 6.61
CA ILE A 41 -5.98 2.24 5.53
C ILE A 41 -7.42 1.71 5.67
N LEU A 42 -7.60 0.44 6.00
CA LEU A 42 -8.91 -0.16 6.24
C LEU A 42 -9.48 0.11 7.64
N GLU A 43 -8.75 0.82 8.50
CA GLU A 43 -9.14 1.09 9.89
C GLU A 43 -9.44 -0.20 10.68
N VAL A 44 -8.63 -1.24 10.48
CA VAL A 44 -8.78 -2.56 11.13
C VAL A 44 -7.53 -2.96 11.92
N ASP A 45 -7.73 -3.77 12.95
CA ASP A 45 -6.63 -4.38 13.70
C ASP A 45 -5.90 -5.45 12.86
N TYR A 46 -4.63 -5.70 13.19
CA TYR A 46 -3.83 -6.76 12.55
C TYR A 46 -4.42 -8.17 12.78
N ASP A 47 -5.11 -8.37 13.91
CA ASP A 47 -5.81 -9.61 14.26
C ASP A 47 -7.25 -9.70 13.69
N ALA A 48 -7.67 -8.74 12.85
CA ALA A 48 -9.03 -8.70 12.34
C ALA A 48 -9.39 -9.93 11.48
N SER A 49 -10.62 -10.43 11.65
CA SER A 49 -11.19 -11.49 10.81
C SER A 49 -11.55 -10.97 9.42
N GLU A 50 -11.68 -11.87 8.46
CA GLU A 50 -12.08 -11.55 7.08
C GLU A 50 -13.42 -10.81 7.01
N GLU A 51 -14.35 -11.16 7.90
CA GLU A 51 -15.67 -10.50 8.02
C GLU A 51 -15.53 -9.04 8.44
N VAL A 52 -14.64 -8.75 9.39
CA VAL A 52 -14.37 -7.37 9.86
C VAL A 52 -13.68 -6.56 8.77
N ILE A 53 -12.74 -7.16 8.04
CA ILE A 53 -12.07 -6.54 6.89
C ILE A 53 -13.09 -6.17 5.81
N ARG A 54 -13.98 -7.11 5.47
CA ARG A 54 -15.05 -6.89 4.49
C ARG A 54 -16.02 -5.81 4.93
N SER A 55 -16.45 -5.83 6.18
CA SER A 55 -17.40 -4.85 6.73
C SER A 55 -16.83 -3.43 6.70
N ASN A 56 -15.57 -3.27 7.10
CA ASN A 56 -14.89 -1.97 7.06
C ASN A 56 -14.62 -1.48 5.64
N TYR A 57 -14.26 -2.37 4.71
CA TYR A 57 -14.15 -2.03 3.30
C TYR A 57 -15.46 -1.44 2.75
N ILE A 58 -16.61 -2.09 3.00
CA ILE A 58 -17.91 -1.59 2.53
C ILE A 58 -18.22 -0.23 3.14
N ARG A 59 -17.97 -0.04 4.44
CA ARG A 59 -18.16 1.23 5.14
C ARG A 59 -17.32 2.36 4.53
N LEU A 60 -16.04 2.09 4.25
CA LEU A 60 -15.11 3.05 3.69
C LEU A 60 -15.38 3.34 2.21
N ALA A 61 -15.73 2.32 1.42
CA ALA A 61 -16.09 2.46 0.02
C ALA A 61 -17.31 3.37 -0.15
N LEU A 62 -18.33 3.24 0.71
CA LEU A 62 -19.50 4.12 0.69
C LEU A 62 -19.19 5.55 1.13
N LYS A 63 -18.17 5.74 1.99
CA LYS A 63 -17.73 7.05 2.48
C LYS A 63 -16.93 7.81 1.43
N TRP A 64 -16.06 7.10 0.71
CA TRP A 64 -15.13 7.66 -0.29
C TRP A 64 -15.57 7.42 -1.73
N HIS A 65 -16.87 7.13 -1.95
CA HIS A 65 -17.38 6.94 -3.31
C HIS A 65 -17.39 8.27 -4.06
N PRO A 66 -16.85 8.34 -5.30
CA PRO A 66 -16.74 9.60 -6.06
C PRO A 66 -18.10 10.30 -6.22
N ASP A 67 -19.17 9.54 -6.48
CA ASP A 67 -20.55 10.05 -6.59
C ASP A 67 -21.04 10.88 -5.37
N LYS A 68 -20.49 10.65 -4.17
CA LYS A 68 -20.91 11.35 -2.94
C LYS A 68 -19.98 12.49 -2.53
N GLN A 69 -18.77 12.55 -3.06
CA GLN A 69 -17.77 13.55 -2.68
C GLN A 69 -17.57 14.56 -3.79
N LYS A 70 -17.64 15.84 -3.43
CA LYS A 70 -17.45 16.95 -4.37
C LYS A 70 -15.98 17.16 -4.78
N ASP A 71 -15.06 16.62 -3.99
CA ASP A 71 -13.61 16.68 -4.23
C ASP A 71 -13.12 15.36 -4.81
N GLU A 72 -13.31 15.20 -6.12
CA GLU A 72 -13.03 13.97 -6.89
C GLU A 72 -11.59 13.46 -6.72
N ASP A 73 -10.59 14.35 -6.69
CA ASP A 73 -9.17 13.96 -6.67
C ASP A 73 -8.78 13.24 -5.37
N THR A 74 -9.21 13.77 -4.23
CA THR A 74 -8.88 13.18 -2.92
C THR A 74 -9.69 11.93 -2.63
N ALA A 75 -10.95 11.91 -3.08
CA ALA A 75 -11.83 10.75 -2.96
C ALA A 75 -11.31 9.57 -3.77
N THR A 76 -10.93 9.82 -5.03
CA THR A 76 -10.39 8.80 -5.94
C THR A 76 -9.08 8.21 -5.41
N SER A 77 -8.16 9.06 -4.95
CA SER A 77 -6.89 8.59 -4.37
C SER A 77 -7.11 7.71 -3.13
N LYS A 78 -7.98 8.13 -2.20
CA LYS A 78 -8.30 7.32 -1.01
C LYS A 78 -9.03 6.03 -1.36
N PHE A 79 -9.96 6.08 -2.30
CA PHE A 79 -10.68 4.90 -2.76
C PHE A 79 -9.73 3.87 -3.40
N GLN A 80 -8.75 4.34 -4.17
CA GLN A 80 -7.72 3.49 -4.74
C GLN A 80 -6.88 2.80 -3.66
N ASP A 81 -6.44 3.54 -2.63
CA ASP A 81 -5.72 2.97 -1.49
C ASP A 81 -6.56 1.92 -0.73
N ILE A 82 -7.84 2.20 -0.51
CA ILE A 82 -8.78 1.27 0.16
C ILE A 82 -8.96 -0.01 -0.67
N ASN A 83 -9.08 0.11 -1.99
CA ASN A 83 -9.25 -1.02 -2.88
C ASN A 83 -7.97 -1.88 -2.95
N GLU A 84 -6.80 -1.25 -3.02
CA GLU A 84 -5.50 -1.93 -2.96
C GLU A 84 -5.35 -2.71 -1.65
N ALA A 85 -5.65 -2.06 -0.52
CA ALA A 85 -5.59 -2.68 0.80
C ALA A 85 -6.51 -3.92 0.90
N TYR A 86 -7.75 -3.80 0.40
CA TYR A 86 -8.70 -4.92 0.41
C TYR A 86 -8.25 -6.08 -0.48
N GLN A 87 -7.68 -5.82 -1.66
CA GLN A 87 -7.18 -6.89 -2.54
C GLN A 87 -6.05 -7.72 -1.92
N VAL A 88 -5.24 -7.10 -1.06
CA VAL A 88 -4.14 -7.77 -0.36
C VAL A 88 -4.64 -8.49 0.91
N LEU A 89 -5.51 -7.84 1.69
CA LEU A 89 -5.93 -8.34 3.00
C LEU A 89 -7.12 -9.33 2.94
N SER A 90 -7.89 -9.34 1.85
CA SER A 90 -9.02 -10.27 1.68
C SER A 90 -8.61 -11.70 1.35
N ASP A 91 -7.46 -11.89 0.71
CA ASP A 91 -6.93 -13.21 0.37
C ASP A 91 -5.93 -13.66 1.45
N PRO A 92 -6.15 -14.81 2.12
CA PRO A 92 -5.26 -15.28 3.18
C PRO A 92 -3.82 -15.52 2.70
N VAL A 93 -3.62 -15.90 1.44
CA VAL A 93 -2.28 -16.13 0.88
C VAL A 93 -1.55 -14.79 0.74
N LYS A 94 -2.19 -13.82 0.09
CA LYS A 94 -1.62 -12.47 -0.10
C LYS A 94 -1.42 -11.74 1.21
N ARG A 95 -2.33 -11.92 2.18
CA ARG A 95 -2.21 -11.39 3.53
C ARG A 95 -0.97 -11.97 4.23
N SER A 96 -0.76 -13.29 4.15
CA SER A 96 0.43 -13.92 4.72
C SER A 96 1.73 -13.41 4.09
N GLU A 97 1.76 -13.24 2.76
CA GLU A 97 2.91 -12.68 2.04
C GLU A 97 3.17 -11.22 2.41
N TYR A 98 2.11 -10.43 2.56
CA TYR A 98 2.19 -9.04 3.02
C TYR A 98 2.70 -8.96 4.45
N ASP A 99 2.19 -9.77 5.36
CA ASP A 99 2.62 -9.80 6.76
C ASP A 99 4.10 -10.20 6.88
N LYS A 100 4.53 -11.23 6.12
CA LYS A 100 5.94 -11.65 6.03
C LYS A 100 6.84 -10.54 5.49
N ARG A 101 6.43 -9.88 4.40
CA ARG A 101 7.19 -8.79 3.78
C ARG A 101 7.23 -7.55 4.67
N GLY A 102 6.13 -7.22 5.33
CA GLY A 102 6.02 -6.12 6.28
C GLY A 102 6.94 -6.26 7.49
N MET A 103 7.43 -7.47 7.79
CA MET A 103 8.49 -7.68 8.79
C MET A 103 9.87 -7.24 8.33
N LEU A 104 10.16 -7.25 7.02
CA LEU A 104 11.49 -6.95 6.49
C LEU A 104 11.78 -5.45 6.36
N TYR A 105 10.74 -4.63 6.18
CA TYR A 105 10.86 -3.20 5.83
C TYR A 105 10.52 -2.22 6.97
N SER A 106 10.16 -2.70 8.15
CA SER A 106 9.82 -1.83 9.29
C SER A 106 11.08 -1.44 10.07
N CYS A 107 11.90 -0.55 9.51
CA CYS A 107 13.06 0.03 10.18
C CYS A 107 12.78 1.43 10.78
N ASP A 108 11.62 2.03 10.47
CA ASP A 108 11.15 3.24 11.14
C ASP A 108 10.22 2.88 12.31
N SER A 109 10.53 3.46 13.48
CA SER A 109 10.12 2.99 14.81
C SER A 109 8.67 3.33 15.22
N ASN A 110 7.95 2.36 15.80
CA ASN A 110 7.02 2.57 16.92
C ASN A 110 6.83 1.26 17.70
N ILE A 111 7.23 1.24 18.99
CA ILE A 111 7.02 0.10 19.90
C ILE A 111 5.55 -0.32 19.91
N MET A 112 4.61 0.64 19.84
CA MET A 112 3.18 0.33 19.87
C MET A 112 2.70 -0.40 18.61
N ASP A 113 3.24 -0.10 17.44
CA ASP A 113 2.86 -0.80 16.20
C ASP A 113 3.41 -2.23 16.18
N TYR A 114 4.62 -2.43 16.72
CA TYR A 114 5.16 -3.76 16.98
C TYR A 114 4.25 -4.51 17.97
N LEU A 115 3.95 -3.92 19.13
CA LEU A 115 3.08 -4.53 20.14
C LEU A 115 1.68 -4.86 19.60
N ASN A 116 1.11 -4.01 18.74
CA ASN A 116 -0.19 -4.28 18.12
C ASN A 116 -0.14 -5.42 17.10
N ARG A 117 0.96 -5.56 16.34
CA ARG A 117 1.15 -6.68 15.41
C ARG A 117 1.39 -8.01 16.13
N TYR A 118 2.01 -7.98 17.31
CA TYR A 118 2.36 -9.16 18.11
C TYR A 118 1.55 -9.30 19.40
N LYS A 119 0.42 -8.61 19.52
CA LYS A 119 -0.41 -8.61 20.73
C LYS A 119 -0.81 -10.03 21.14
N SER A 120 -1.16 -10.85 20.16
CA SER A 120 -1.47 -12.28 20.32
C SER A 120 -0.29 -13.11 20.80
N LEU A 121 0.95 -12.74 20.46
CA LEU A 121 2.18 -13.44 20.84
C LEU A 121 2.68 -13.00 22.23
N ILE A 122 2.64 -11.70 22.53
CA ILE A 122 3.21 -11.09 23.74
C ILE A 122 2.28 -11.25 24.96
N LEU A 123 0.95 -11.30 24.77
CA LEU A 123 -0.01 -11.41 25.87
C LEU A 123 -0.22 -12.85 26.38
N THR A 124 0.48 -13.85 25.82
CA THR A 124 0.43 -15.23 26.36
C THR A 124 1.12 -15.37 27.72
N CYS A 125 1.80 -14.34 28.24
CA CYS A 125 2.35 -14.39 29.60
C CYS A 125 1.28 -14.33 30.72
N ASN A 126 0.02 -13.98 30.43
CA ASN A 126 -1.08 -14.19 31.37
C ASN A 126 -1.57 -15.66 31.38
N GLY A 127 -0.98 -16.53 30.55
CA GLY A 127 -1.24 -17.96 30.45
C GLY A 127 0.01 -18.85 30.58
N LEU A 128 1.19 -18.31 30.91
CA LEU A 128 2.42 -19.11 31.06
C LEU A 128 2.61 -19.74 32.44
N GLY A 129 1.71 -19.53 33.40
CA GLY A 129 1.81 -20.18 34.72
C GLY A 129 3.12 -19.89 35.48
N MET A 130 3.92 -18.91 35.03
CA MET A 130 5.13 -18.51 35.70
C MET A 130 4.76 -17.58 36.85
N LYS A 131 4.53 -18.19 38.02
CA LYS A 131 4.52 -17.46 39.28
C LYS A 131 5.96 -17.00 39.52
N CYS A 132 6.29 -15.76 39.13
CA CYS A 132 7.49 -15.09 39.60
C CYS A 132 7.45 -15.11 41.13
N SER A 133 8.21 -16.05 41.70
CA SER A 133 8.33 -16.26 43.13
C SER A 133 9.42 -15.31 43.59
N ILE A 134 9.01 -14.13 44.07
CA ILE A 134 9.90 -13.18 44.70
C ILE A 134 10.02 -13.62 46.17
N TRP A 135 11.16 -14.20 46.52
CA TRP A 135 11.73 -14.23 47.87
C TRP A 135 13.23 -14.01 47.75
#